data_AF-A0A8J4B3F9-F1
#
_entry.id   AF-A0A8J4B3F9-F1
#
_cell.length_a   1.000
_cell.length_b   1.000
_cell.length_c   1.000
_cell.angle_alpha   90.00
_cell.angle_beta   90.00
_cell.angle_gamma   90.00
#
_symmetry.space_group_name_H-M   'P 1'
#
loop_
_entity.id
_entity.type
_entity.pdbx_description
1 polymer ?
#
loop_
_entity_poly.entity_id
_entity_poly.type
_entity_poly.pdbx_seq_one_letter_code
_entity_poly.pdbx_strand_id
1 'polypeptide(L)'
;MTSTFTHADTLAHFEAHNFFGLAREQVTFFQQGFLPCFTEDGKLILETQGSLAKAPDGNGGVYLSLARSGILDAMAAAGIECLDCYCVDNSLARLGDPRFIGYCHGVANADVGARVVAKAYPEEKVGVFALRRAAPDSTTGPDTASPGALTVLEYSELDPDLAASTDPSTGHLYFNWSNICMHYFSVNWLRNVATQLLAGGSTPYHVARKRIPSVIGPVPGIKLELFIFDTFPLAGDKTALVQVDRREDFAPVKNAPGSAIDSPNTARSALLSLHAGWVRNAGAEVTCDEGVEVSPLVSYAGEGLESIVLGKTYNNLFVLELQQPSP
;
A
#
# COMPACT_ATOMS: atom_id res chain seq x y z
N MET A 1 -10.53 -3.93 -3.43
CA MET A 1 -10.70 -3.26 -4.72
C MET A 1 -10.01 -4.08 -5.82
N THR A 2 -10.64 -4.22 -6.99
CA THR A 2 -10.09 -4.96 -8.14
C THR A 2 -10.12 -4.09 -9.40
N SER A 3 -9.41 -4.48 -10.45
CA SER A 3 -9.58 -3.87 -11.79
C SER A 3 -10.51 -4.72 -12.65
N THR A 4 -10.96 -4.20 -13.78
CA THR A 4 -11.69 -5.00 -14.78
C THR A 4 -10.89 -6.23 -15.24
N PHE A 5 -9.56 -6.13 -15.29
CA PHE A 5 -8.68 -7.21 -15.72
C PHE A 5 -8.45 -8.28 -14.66
N THR A 6 -8.72 -7.99 -13.39
CA THR A 6 -8.41 -8.90 -12.26
C THR A 6 -9.65 -9.39 -11.52
N HIS A 7 -10.82 -8.80 -11.78
CA HIS A 7 -12.03 -9.05 -10.97
C HIS A 7 -12.49 -10.50 -11.03
N ALA A 8 -12.71 -11.05 -12.22
CA ALA A 8 -13.25 -12.41 -12.38
C ALA A 8 -12.33 -13.46 -11.74
N ASP A 9 -11.02 -13.39 -12.02
CA ASP A 9 -10.04 -14.32 -11.47
C ASP A 9 -9.94 -14.20 -9.94
N THR A 10 -10.01 -12.99 -9.39
CA THR A 10 -10.00 -12.78 -7.93
C THR A 10 -11.22 -13.43 -7.28
N LEU A 11 -12.42 -13.21 -7.83
CA LEU A 11 -13.65 -13.81 -7.30
C LEU A 11 -13.58 -15.33 -7.34
N ALA A 12 -13.22 -15.90 -8.50
CA ALA A 12 -13.09 -17.34 -8.68
C ALA A 12 -12.07 -17.95 -7.71
N HIS A 13 -10.96 -17.26 -7.45
CA HIS A 13 -9.94 -17.72 -6.51
C HIS A 13 -10.47 -17.77 -5.07
N PHE A 14 -11.18 -16.73 -4.61
CA PHE A 14 -11.79 -16.74 -3.26
C PHE A 14 -12.87 -17.80 -3.12
N GLU A 15 -13.72 -18.00 -4.15
CA GLU A 15 -14.74 -19.04 -4.14
C GLU A 15 -14.14 -20.45 -4.10
N ALA A 16 -13.08 -20.69 -4.89
CA ALA A 16 -12.37 -21.97 -4.92
C ALA A 16 -11.72 -22.34 -3.57
N HIS A 17 -11.38 -21.34 -2.75
CA HIS A 17 -10.75 -21.53 -1.43
C HIS A 17 -11.71 -21.29 -0.27
N ASN A 18 -13.03 -21.29 -0.52
CA ASN A 18 -14.05 -21.07 0.50
C ASN A 18 -13.77 -19.83 1.38
N PHE A 19 -13.38 -18.73 0.73
CA PHE A 19 -13.07 -17.44 1.37
C PHE A 19 -12.01 -17.53 2.48
N PHE A 20 -11.13 -18.53 2.43
CA PHE A 20 -10.08 -18.78 3.42
C PHE A 20 -10.62 -18.88 4.86
N GLY A 21 -11.86 -19.37 5.01
CA GLY A 21 -12.52 -19.53 6.31
C GLY A 21 -13.33 -18.32 6.79
N LEU A 22 -13.29 -17.19 6.07
CA LEU A 22 -14.17 -16.03 6.34
C LEU A 22 -15.60 -16.30 5.85
N ALA A 23 -16.57 -15.63 6.46
CA ALA A 23 -17.93 -15.63 5.93
C ALA A 23 -17.98 -14.80 4.64
N ARG A 24 -18.72 -15.26 3.63
CA ARG A 24 -18.82 -14.59 2.32
C ARG A 24 -19.27 -13.14 2.46
N GLU A 25 -20.16 -12.86 3.42
CA GLU A 25 -20.72 -11.55 3.71
C GLU A 25 -19.69 -10.57 4.28
N GLN A 26 -18.57 -11.07 4.82
CA GLN A 26 -17.45 -10.25 5.33
C GLN A 26 -16.51 -9.77 4.23
N VAL A 27 -16.61 -10.34 3.01
CA VAL A 27 -15.70 -10.02 1.89
C VAL A 27 -16.46 -9.34 0.78
N THR A 28 -16.30 -8.02 0.66
CA THR A 28 -16.93 -7.23 -0.41
C THR A 28 -15.93 -6.91 -1.52
N PHE A 29 -16.22 -7.39 -2.73
CA PHE A 29 -15.47 -7.00 -3.93
C PHE A 29 -16.12 -5.81 -4.61
N PHE A 30 -15.29 -4.87 -5.04
CA PHE A 30 -15.69 -3.75 -5.89
C PHE A 30 -14.58 -3.45 -6.89
N GLN A 31 -14.97 -2.89 -8.03
CA GLN A 31 -14.07 -2.57 -9.13
C GLN A 31 -13.73 -1.09 -9.12
N GLN A 32 -12.46 -0.78 -9.40
CA GLN A 32 -12.04 0.58 -9.68
C GLN A 32 -12.49 1.03 -11.08
N GLY A 33 -12.43 2.34 -11.31
CA GLY A 33 -12.77 2.93 -12.59
C GLY A 33 -11.71 2.69 -13.67
N PHE A 34 -11.92 3.37 -14.79
CA PHE A 34 -10.97 3.42 -15.88
C PHE A 34 -10.91 4.83 -16.46
N LEU A 35 -9.75 5.17 -17.00
CA LEU A 35 -9.55 6.36 -17.81
C LEU A 35 -9.21 5.95 -19.24
N PRO A 36 -9.64 6.73 -20.25
CA PRO A 36 -9.19 6.51 -21.61
C PRO A 36 -7.68 6.77 -21.72
N CYS A 37 -7.05 6.04 -22.65
CA CYS A 37 -5.68 6.27 -23.04
C CYS A 37 -5.59 7.37 -24.10
N PHE A 38 -4.53 8.17 -24.03
CA PHE A 38 -4.30 9.29 -24.95
C PHE A 38 -3.04 9.09 -25.77
N THR A 39 -2.98 9.64 -26.98
CA THR A 39 -1.72 9.88 -27.68
C THR A 39 -0.97 11.03 -27.00
N GLU A 40 0.32 11.20 -27.32
CA GLU A 40 1.11 12.32 -26.78
C GLU A 40 0.56 13.71 -27.19
N ASP A 41 -0.19 13.80 -28.31
CA ASP A 41 -0.90 15.01 -28.75
C ASP A 41 -2.33 15.12 -28.17
N GLY A 42 -2.69 14.30 -27.19
CA GLY A 42 -3.95 14.42 -26.42
C GLY A 42 -5.19 13.83 -27.09
N LYS A 43 -5.05 13.02 -28.14
CA LYS A 43 -6.19 12.34 -28.79
C LYS A 43 -6.48 11.01 -28.11
N LEU A 44 -7.75 10.61 -28.12
CA LEU A 44 -8.16 9.29 -27.64
C LEU A 44 -7.57 8.17 -28.52
N ILE A 45 -7.08 7.11 -27.88
CA ILE A 45 -6.62 5.90 -28.58
C ILE A 45 -7.77 4.89 -28.69
N LEU A 46 -7.96 4.35 -29.89
CA LEU A 46 -8.90 3.25 -30.15
C LEU A 46 -8.22 1.89 -29.94
N GLU A 47 -8.78 1.06 -29.07
CA GLU A 47 -8.36 -0.34 -28.90
C GLU A 47 -8.87 -1.19 -30.06
N THR A 48 -10.14 -0.99 -30.44
CA THR A 48 -10.78 -1.58 -31.62
C THR A 48 -11.50 -0.49 -32.41
N GLN A 49 -12.08 -0.82 -33.56
CA GLN A 49 -12.90 0.13 -34.32
C GLN A 49 -14.12 0.66 -33.53
N GLY A 50 -14.57 -0.06 -32.49
CA GLY A 50 -15.74 0.30 -31.70
C GLY A 50 -15.45 0.58 -30.21
N SER A 51 -14.19 0.55 -29.77
CA SER A 51 -13.83 0.73 -28.36
C SER A 51 -12.60 1.61 -28.15
N LEU A 52 -12.64 2.43 -27.10
CA LEU A 52 -11.50 3.18 -26.60
C LEU A 52 -10.54 2.25 -25.85
N ALA A 53 -9.24 2.46 -26.04
CA ALA A 53 -8.23 1.91 -25.14
C ALA A 53 -8.38 2.54 -23.76
N LYS A 54 -8.39 1.71 -22.73
CA LYS A 54 -8.62 2.08 -21.34
C LYS A 54 -7.52 1.54 -20.45
N ALA A 55 -7.24 2.25 -19.38
CA ALA A 55 -6.39 1.79 -18.28
C ALA A 55 -7.11 2.00 -16.95
N PRO A 56 -6.78 1.24 -15.89
CA PRO A 56 -7.23 1.56 -14.54
C PRO A 56 -6.84 2.99 -14.18
N ASP A 57 -7.67 3.67 -13.39
CA ASP A 57 -7.54 5.09 -13.05
C ASP A 57 -6.53 5.39 -11.92
N GLY A 58 -5.62 4.44 -11.63
CA GLY A 58 -4.66 4.51 -10.54
C GLY A 58 -5.26 4.14 -9.18
N ASN A 59 -4.40 3.94 -8.16
CA ASN A 59 -4.86 3.53 -6.82
C ASN A 59 -5.69 4.63 -6.12
N GLY A 60 -5.55 5.89 -6.51
CA GLY A 60 -6.39 7.01 -6.05
C GLY A 60 -7.83 6.93 -6.57
N GLY A 61 -8.13 6.07 -7.55
CA GLY A 61 -9.49 5.75 -7.96
C GLY A 61 -10.34 5.12 -6.83
N VAL A 62 -9.70 4.67 -5.73
CA VAL A 62 -10.36 4.09 -4.56
C VAL A 62 -11.45 4.99 -3.98
N TYR A 63 -11.24 6.30 -3.90
CA TYR A 63 -12.20 7.24 -3.30
C TYR A 63 -13.52 7.26 -4.08
N LEU A 64 -13.44 7.42 -5.40
CA LEU A 64 -14.59 7.42 -6.29
C LEU A 64 -15.27 6.04 -6.33
N SER A 65 -14.46 4.97 -6.30
CA SER A 65 -14.96 3.59 -6.40
C SER A 65 -15.70 3.16 -5.15
N LEU A 66 -15.23 3.55 -3.96
CA LEU A 66 -15.92 3.32 -2.69
C LEU A 66 -17.26 4.07 -2.64
N ALA A 67 -17.32 5.31 -3.12
CA ALA A 67 -18.57 6.06 -3.15
C ALA A 67 -19.56 5.51 -4.18
N ARG A 68 -19.12 5.25 -5.42
CA ARG A 68 -19.99 4.75 -6.51
C ARG A 68 -20.55 3.35 -6.24
N SER A 69 -19.82 2.53 -5.49
CA SER A 69 -20.27 1.19 -5.11
C SER A 69 -21.23 1.18 -3.91
N GLY A 70 -21.46 2.33 -3.26
CA GLY A 70 -22.26 2.41 -2.03
C GLY A 70 -21.58 1.84 -0.79
N ILE A 71 -20.30 1.45 -0.89
CA ILE A 71 -19.55 0.82 0.21
C ILE A 71 -19.37 1.80 1.37
N LEU A 72 -19.15 3.10 1.11
CA LEU A 72 -19.07 4.10 2.19
C LEU A 72 -20.36 4.19 3.01
N ASP A 73 -21.51 4.02 2.37
CA ASP A 73 -22.80 4.02 3.06
C ASP A 73 -23.03 2.72 3.83
N ALA A 74 -22.64 1.57 3.25
CA ALA A 74 -22.65 0.29 3.93
C ALA A 74 -21.75 0.28 5.18
N MET A 75 -20.53 0.86 5.09
CA MET A 75 -19.62 1.01 6.21
C MET A 75 -20.24 1.83 7.34
N ALA A 76 -20.85 2.97 7.02
CA ALA A 76 -21.51 3.79 8.04
C ALA A 76 -22.74 3.11 8.65
N ALA A 77 -23.54 2.39 7.85
CA ALA A 77 -24.68 1.63 8.35
C ALA A 77 -24.24 0.48 9.29
N ALA A 78 -23.06 -0.10 9.06
CA ALA A 78 -22.44 -1.11 9.90
C ALA A 78 -21.70 -0.54 11.13
N GLY A 79 -21.63 0.78 11.29
CA GLY A 79 -20.89 1.43 12.38
C GLY A 79 -19.36 1.34 12.25
N ILE A 80 -18.83 1.16 11.04
CA ILE A 80 -17.39 1.16 10.78
C ILE A 80 -16.88 2.61 10.84
N GLU A 81 -15.89 2.86 11.68
CA GLU A 81 -15.36 4.21 11.92
C GLU A 81 -14.06 4.50 11.15
N CYS A 82 -13.29 3.46 10.84
CA CYS A 82 -12.00 3.57 10.17
C CYS A 82 -11.68 2.35 9.30
N LEU A 83 -10.71 2.53 8.39
CA LEU A 83 -10.17 1.47 7.53
C LEU A 83 -8.65 1.40 7.65
N ASP A 84 -8.12 0.18 7.64
CA ASP A 84 -6.71 -0.11 7.32
C ASP A 84 -6.63 -0.51 5.84
N CYS A 85 -5.90 0.28 5.07
CA CYS A 85 -5.77 0.17 3.62
C CYS A 85 -4.32 -0.19 3.28
N TYR A 86 -4.11 -1.20 2.45
CA TYR A 86 -2.78 -1.70 2.14
C TYR A 86 -2.62 -2.04 0.65
N CYS A 87 -1.37 -2.16 0.19
CA CYS A 87 -1.04 -2.69 -1.12
C CYS A 87 -0.81 -4.21 -1.06
N VAL A 88 -1.44 -4.95 -1.98
CA VAL A 88 -1.47 -6.42 -1.99
C VAL A 88 -0.10 -7.09 -2.15
N ASP A 89 0.91 -6.37 -2.65
CA ASP A 89 2.22 -6.94 -2.95
C ASP A 89 3.19 -6.99 -1.77
N ASN A 90 2.82 -6.49 -0.60
CA ASN A 90 3.65 -6.58 0.59
C ASN A 90 3.36 -7.89 1.35
N SER A 91 4.30 -8.84 1.33
CA SER A 91 4.14 -10.13 1.99
C SER A 91 4.22 -10.06 3.52
N LEU A 92 4.72 -8.95 4.07
CA LEU A 92 4.77 -8.67 5.51
C LEU A 92 3.66 -7.73 5.98
N ALA A 93 2.67 -7.44 5.13
CA ALA A 93 1.58 -6.55 5.50
C ALA A 93 0.80 -7.08 6.71
N ARG A 94 0.90 -6.36 7.83
CA ARG A 94 0.17 -6.65 9.06
C ARG A 94 -1.20 -5.99 9.01
N LEU A 95 -2.19 -6.76 8.54
CA LEU A 95 -3.56 -6.30 8.33
C LEU A 95 -4.29 -6.13 9.66
N GLY A 96 -4.86 -4.95 9.88
CA GLY A 96 -5.62 -4.67 11.10
C GLY A 96 -4.73 -4.52 12.33
N ASP A 97 -3.47 -4.05 12.19
CA ASP A 97 -2.56 -3.87 13.32
C ASP A 97 -3.18 -2.94 14.39
N PRO A 98 -3.55 -3.47 15.58
CA PRO A 98 -4.25 -2.71 16.59
C PRO A 98 -3.40 -1.58 17.17
N ARG A 99 -2.06 -1.67 17.08
CA ARG A 99 -1.16 -0.62 17.54
C ARG A 99 -1.24 0.60 16.62
N PHE A 100 -1.20 0.37 15.31
CA PHE A 100 -1.30 1.41 14.30
C PHE A 100 -2.70 2.04 14.31
N ILE A 101 -3.76 1.22 14.25
CA ILE A 101 -5.14 1.69 14.29
C ILE A 101 -5.43 2.42 15.60
N GLY A 102 -5.03 1.85 16.74
CA GLY A 102 -5.24 2.44 18.05
C GLY A 102 -4.53 3.79 18.22
N TYR A 103 -3.31 3.93 17.72
CA TYR A 103 -2.61 5.21 17.71
C TYR A 103 -3.32 6.25 16.84
N CYS A 104 -3.63 5.92 15.58
CA CYS A 104 -4.29 6.85 14.67
C CYS A 104 -5.67 7.27 15.18
N HIS A 105 -6.49 6.31 15.61
CA HIS A 105 -7.86 6.55 16.02
C HIS A 105 -7.95 7.20 17.42
N GLY A 106 -7.28 6.62 18.42
CA GLY A 106 -7.47 6.99 19.83
C GLY A 106 -6.49 8.03 20.36
N VAL A 107 -5.27 8.10 19.84
CA VAL A 107 -4.22 8.99 20.37
C VAL A 107 -4.06 10.23 19.50
N ALA A 108 -3.87 10.03 18.20
CA ALA A 108 -3.65 11.11 17.25
C ALA A 108 -4.95 11.79 16.79
N ASN A 109 -6.10 11.13 16.95
CA ASN A 109 -7.39 11.56 16.38
C ASN A 109 -7.24 11.93 14.88
N ALA A 110 -6.54 11.06 14.16
CA ALA A 110 -6.16 11.27 12.78
C ALA A 110 -7.32 10.96 11.83
N ASP A 111 -7.38 11.72 10.74
CA ASP A 111 -8.25 11.42 9.60
C ASP A 111 -7.52 10.54 8.58
N VAL A 112 -6.20 10.72 8.47
CA VAL A 112 -5.30 9.91 7.65
C VAL A 112 -4.13 9.45 8.53
N GLY A 113 -3.77 8.17 8.43
CA GLY A 113 -2.53 7.66 8.97
C GLY A 113 -1.70 6.99 7.89
N ALA A 114 -0.38 6.95 8.04
CA ALA A 114 0.49 6.13 7.20
C ALA A 114 1.56 5.45 8.04
N ARG A 115 1.74 4.14 7.79
CA ARG A 115 2.96 3.46 8.24
C ARG A 115 4.09 3.85 7.30
N VAL A 116 5.24 4.16 7.88
CA VAL A 116 6.46 4.55 7.15
C VAL A 116 7.63 3.69 7.60
N VAL A 117 8.58 3.46 6.71
CA VAL A 117 9.87 2.85 7.07
C VAL A 117 10.98 3.84 6.81
N ALA A 118 12.08 3.72 7.57
CA ALA A 118 13.31 4.40 7.24
C ALA A 118 13.74 4.00 5.81
N LYS A 119 14.07 5.01 5.00
CA LYS A 119 14.59 4.82 3.65
C LYS A 119 15.96 4.14 3.75
N ALA A 120 16.14 3.03 3.04
CA ALA A 120 17.31 2.17 3.20
C ALA A 120 18.57 2.80 2.61
N TYR A 121 18.41 3.52 1.49
CA TYR A 121 19.48 4.22 0.78
C TYR A 121 18.86 5.33 -0.11
N PRO A 122 19.61 6.37 -0.49
CA PRO A 122 19.09 7.52 -1.25
C PRO A 122 18.33 7.18 -2.53
N GLU A 123 18.77 6.15 -3.26
CA GLU A 123 18.23 5.75 -4.57
C GLU A 123 17.07 4.75 -4.48
N GLU A 124 16.59 4.42 -3.27
CA GLU A 124 15.45 3.52 -3.09
C GLU A 124 14.22 4.08 -3.82
N LYS A 125 13.60 3.25 -4.68
CA LYS A 125 12.46 3.63 -5.53
C LYS A 125 11.14 3.62 -4.76
N VAL A 126 11.06 4.48 -3.76
CA VAL A 126 9.91 4.65 -2.86
C VAL A 126 9.57 6.13 -2.75
N GLY A 127 8.28 6.44 -2.74
CA GLY A 127 7.83 7.78 -2.40
C GLY A 127 8.17 8.12 -0.95
N VAL A 128 8.44 9.39 -0.66
CA VAL A 128 8.81 9.85 0.69
C VAL A 128 7.85 10.92 1.18
N PHE A 129 7.52 10.88 2.46
CA PHE A 129 6.73 11.94 3.10
C PHE A 129 7.58 13.18 3.32
N ALA A 130 7.05 14.35 2.95
CA ALA A 130 7.70 15.63 3.13
C ALA A 130 6.68 16.74 3.38
N LEU A 131 7.10 17.76 4.12
CA LEU A 131 6.32 18.99 4.26
C LEU A 131 6.67 19.93 3.10
N ARG A 132 5.65 20.38 2.37
CA ARG A 132 5.85 21.33 1.28
C ARG A 132 6.25 22.69 1.86
N ARG A 133 7.38 23.25 1.42
CA ARG A 133 7.76 24.63 1.77
C ARG A 133 6.85 25.61 1.04
N ALA A 134 6.69 26.80 1.61
CA ALA A 134 6.10 27.91 0.87
C ALA A 134 6.93 28.18 -0.39
N ALA A 135 6.30 28.21 -1.56
CA ALA A 135 6.96 28.65 -2.78
C ALA A 135 7.43 30.11 -2.59
N PRO A 136 8.70 30.45 -2.88
CA PRO A 136 9.18 31.82 -2.74
C PRO A 136 8.52 32.80 -3.74
N ASP A 137 7.89 32.29 -4.80
CA ASP A 137 7.10 33.05 -5.78
C ASP A 137 6.00 32.13 -6.36
N SER A 138 4.73 32.52 -6.25
CA SER A 138 3.55 31.69 -6.55
C SER A 138 3.24 31.56 -8.05
N THR A 139 4.25 31.49 -8.92
CA THR A 139 4.09 31.66 -10.37
C THR A 139 4.48 30.47 -11.24
N THR A 140 4.89 29.32 -10.66
CA THR A 140 5.22 28.14 -11.46
C THR A 140 4.43 26.89 -11.05
N GLY A 141 3.35 26.62 -11.79
CA GLY A 141 2.65 25.33 -11.80
C GLY A 141 1.27 25.31 -11.12
N PRO A 142 0.41 24.32 -11.45
CA PRO A 142 -0.94 24.15 -10.91
C PRO A 142 -0.90 23.58 -9.48
N ASP A 143 0.01 24.11 -8.67
CA ASP A 143 0.37 23.56 -7.37
C ASP A 143 -0.59 24.12 -6.30
N THR A 144 -1.58 23.30 -5.94
CA THR A 144 -2.71 23.69 -5.09
C THR A 144 -2.50 23.36 -3.60
N ALA A 145 -1.40 22.69 -3.25
CA ALA A 145 -1.14 22.32 -1.86
C ALA A 145 -0.64 23.51 -1.04
N SER A 146 -1.24 23.73 0.13
CA SER A 146 -0.86 24.83 1.02
C SER A 146 0.55 24.63 1.60
N PRO A 147 1.31 25.71 1.86
CA PRO A 147 2.57 25.61 2.61
C PRO A 147 2.39 24.86 3.92
N GLY A 148 3.31 23.96 4.25
CA GLY A 148 3.23 23.10 5.43
C GLY A 148 2.34 21.87 5.26
N ALA A 149 1.70 21.67 4.10
CA ALA A 149 0.99 20.43 3.83
C ALA A 149 1.96 19.25 3.76
N LEU A 150 1.60 18.16 4.44
CA LEU A 150 2.29 16.88 4.32
C LEU A 150 1.87 16.21 3.00
N THR A 151 2.86 15.94 2.15
CA THR A 151 2.68 15.30 0.84
C THR A 151 3.61 14.09 0.73
N VAL A 152 3.30 13.21 -0.21
CA VAL A 152 4.27 12.22 -0.68
C VAL A 152 4.93 12.79 -1.94
N LEU A 153 6.25 12.74 -1.99
CA LEU A 153 7.04 13.02 -3.17
C LEU A 153 7.45 11.69 -3.77
N GLU A 154 7.07 11.41 -5.01
CA GLU A 154 7.50 10.19 -5.68
C GLU A 154 9.01 10.23 -5.96
N TYR A 155 9.65 9.04 -6.00
CA TYR A 155 11.11 8.97 -6.17
C TYR A 155 11.58 9.62 -7.49
N SER A 156 10.73 9.66 -8.51
CA SER A 156 11.01 10.32 -9.79
C SER A 156 10.90 11.84 -9.75
N GLU A 157 10.35 12.40 -8.66
CA GLU A 157 10.13 13.84 -8.47
C GLU A 157 11.16 14.46 -7.51
N LEU A 158 11.90 13.63 -6.78
CA LEU A 158 12.90 14.08 -5.82
C LEU A 158 14.26 14.29 -6.49
N ASP A 159 14.83 15.48 -6.33
CA ASP A 159 16.18 15.79 -6.79
C ASP A 159 17.21 14.83 -6.13
N PRO A 160 18.16 14.26 -6.89
CA PRO A 160 19.13 13.30 -6.34
C PRO A 160 19.99 13.83 -5.19
N ASP A 161 20.39 15.10 -5.23
CA ASP A 161 21.21 15.69 -4.17
C ASP A 161 20.38 15.89 -2.90
N LEU A 162 19.11 16.27 -3.04
CA LEU A 162 18.17 16.28 -1.92
C LEU A 162 17.89 14.87 -1.37
N ALA A 163 17.74 13.89 -2.26
CA ALA A 163 17.51 12.50 -1.87
C ALA A 163 18.68 11.91 -1.06
N ALA A 164 19.90 12.35 -1.35
CA ALA A 164 21.12 11.95 -0.65
C ALA A 164 21.47 12.84 0.56
N SER A 165 20.74 13.93 0.77
CA SER A 165 21.02 14.87 1.87
C SER A 165 20.74 14.25 3.24
N THR A 166 21.63 14.49 4.20
CA THR A 166 21.57 13.94 5.56
C THR A 166 21.50 15.02 6.63
N ASP A 167 20.84 14.69 7.73
CA ASP A 167 20.88 15.46 8.97
C ASP A 167 22.24 15.26 9.65
N PRO A 168 23.08 16.31 9.80
CA PRO A 168 24.40 16.18 10.40
C PRO A 168 24.39 15.70 11.86
N SER A 169 23.27 15.85 12.58
CA SER A 169 23.16 15.46 13.99
C SER A 169 22.87 13.97 14.19
N THR A 170 22.12 13.36 13.27
CA THR A 170 21.69 11.96 13.35
C THR A 170 22.40 11.07 12.33
N GLY A 171 22.93 11.64 11.25
CA GLY A 171 23.47 10.92 10.10
C GLY A 171 22.39 10.30 9.20
N HIS A 172 21.10 10.46 9.54
CA HIS A 172 19.99 9.93 8.75
C HIS A 172 19.71 10.83 7.54
N LEU A 173 19.06 10.29 6.51
CA LEU A 173 18.54 11.09 5.39
C LEU A 173 17.53 12.12 5.90
N TYR A 174 17.47 13.30 5.28
CA TYR A 174 16.38 14.25 5.58
C TYR A 174 15.03 13.71 5.10
N PHE A 175 15.02 13.06 3.93
CA PHE A 175 13.84 12.43 3.34
C PHE A 175 13.82 10.93 3.66
N ASN A 176 13.65 10.61 4.95
CA ASN A 176 13.80 9.25 5.46
C ASN A 176 12.48 8.47 5.63
N TRP A 177 11.33 9.12 5.57
CA TRP A 177 10.05 8.43 5.80
C TRP A 177 9.44 7.96 4.49
N SER A 178 9.73 6.71 4.15
CA SER A 178 9.27 6.05 2.93
C SER A 178 7.81 5.62 3.07
N ASN A 179 6.99 5.93 2.06
CA ASN A 179 5.63 5.47 1.93
C ASN A 179 5.60 4.01 1.46
N ILE A 180 5.13 3.12 2.34
CA ILE A 180 4.98 1.69 2.05
C ILE A 180 3.55 1.29 1.66
N CYS A 181 2.71 2.28 1.31
CA CYS A 181 1.32 2.08 0.90
C CYS A 181 0.48 1.31 1.92
N MET A 182 0.68 1.59 3.21
CA MET A 182 -0.15 1.12 4.32
C MET A 182 -0.71 2.33 5.05
N HIS A 183 -2.02 2.54 4.94
CA HIS A 183 -2.71 3.77 5.33
C HIS A 183 -3.89 3.47 6.25
N TYR A 184 -4.10 4.35 7.22
CA TYR A 184 -5.33 4.42 8.00
C TYR A 184 -6.21 5.53 7.42
N PHE A 185 -7.52 5.32 7.38
CA PHE A 185 -8.48 6.36 7.02
C PHE A 185 -9.68 6.37 7.96
N SER A 186 -10.09 7.55 8.44
CA SER A 186 -11.41 7.70 9.04
C SER A 186 -12.49 7.61 7.94
N VAL A 187 -13.60 6.93 8.23
CA VAL A 187 -14.69 6.77 7.25
C VAL A 187 -15.32 8.14 6.90
N ASN A 188 -15.37 9.06 7.86
CA ASN A 188 -15.85 10.42 7.63
C ASN A 188 -14.96 11.19 6.66
N TRP A 189 -13.64 11.09 6.82
CA TRP A 189 -12.70 11.73 5.90
C TRP A 189 -12.80 11.14 4.49
N LEU A 190 -12.89 9.81 4.35
CA LEU A 190 -13.10 9.15 3.04
C LEU A 190 -14.36 9.66 2.34
N ARG A 191 -15.47 9.80 3.07
CA ARG A 191 -16.72 10.35 2.53
C ARG A 191 -16.54 11.79 2.08
N ASN A 192 -15.85 12.62 2.85
CA ASN A 192 -15.61 14.02 2.50
C ASN A 192 -14.78 14.12 1.21
N VAL A 193 -13.66 13.39 1.13
CA VAL A 193 -12.81 13.35 -0.07
C VAL A 193 -13.60 12.86 -1.28
N ALA A 194 -14.32 11.74 -1.15
CA ALA A 194 -15.11 11.21 -2.26
C ALA A 194 -16.21 12.19 -2.72
N THR A 195 -16.88 12.87 -1.78
CA THR A 195 -17.89 13.90 -2.08
C THR A 195 -17.29 15.07 -2.86
N GLN A 196 -16.12 15.57 -2.43
CA GLN A 196 -15.42 16.65 -3.14
C GLN A 196 -15.04 16.22 -4.56
N LEU A 197 -14.47 15.03 -4.73
CA LEU A 197 -14.09 14.51 -6.05
C LEU A 197 -15.31 14.29 -6.97
N LEU A 198 -16.43 13.78 -6.43
CA LEU A 198 -17.67 13.64 -7.19
C LEU A 198 -18.29 14.99 -7.59
N ALA A 199 -18.11 16.02 -6.77
CA ALA A 199 -18.56 17.38 -7.05
C ALA A 199 -17.66 18.15 -8.04
N GLY A 200 -16.65 17.49 -8.63
CA GLY A 200 -15.72 18.08 -9.59
C GLY A 200 -14.44 18.65 -8.96
N GLY A 201 -14.19 18.37 -7.68
CA GLY A 201 -12.87 18.57 -7.08
C GLY A 201 -11.81 17.73 -7.82
N SER A 202 -10.60 18.27 -7.97
CA SER A 202 -9.54 17.63 -8.74
C SER A 202 -8.36 17.24 -7.88
N THR A 203 -7.94 15.99 -8.00
CA THR A 203 -6.58 15.55 -7.69
C THR A 203 -5.76 15.54 -8.98
N PRO A 204 -4.43 15.75 -8.90
CA PRO A 204 -3.59 15.72 -10.08
C PRO A 204 -3.60 14.34 -10.73
N TYR A 205 -3.64 14.30 -12.07
CA TYR A 205 -3.36 13.08 -12.81
C TYR A 205 -1.87 12.96 -13.06
N HIS A 206 -1.31 11.81 -12.68
CA HIS A 206 0.06 11.43 -12.99
C HIS A 206 0.14 10.82 -14.38
N VAL A 207 1.14 11.24 -15.16
CA VAL A 207 1.31 10.87 -16.57
C VAL A 207 2.28 9.72 -16.71
N ALA A 208 1.79 8.55 -17.11
CA ALA A 208 2.61 7.38 -17.42
C ALA A 208 2.68 7.16 -18.94
N ARG A 209 3.89 7.32 -19.52
CA ARG A 209 4.14 7.06 -20.95
C ARG A 209 4.38 5.58 -21.21
N LYS A 210 3.62 4.99 -22.13
CA LYS A 210 3.66 3.56 -22.44
C LYS A 210 3.43 3.31 -23.94
N ARG A 211 3.73 2.09 -24.38
CA ARG A 211 3.23 1.54 -25.65
C ARG A 211 1.84 0.97 -25.40
N ILE A 212 0.81 1.57 -25.98
CA ILE A 212 -0.59 1.25 -25.73
C ILE A 212 -1.12 0.43 -26.91
N PRO A 213 -1.64 -0.79 -26.69
CA PRO A 213 -2.33 -1.56 -27.73
C PRO A 213 -3.45 -0.74 -28.38
N SER A 214 -3.53 -0.78 -29.70
CA SER A 214 -4.53 -0.04 -30.48
C SER A 214 -4.96 -0.84 -31.72
N VAL A 215 -5.99 -0.35 -32.41
CA VAL A 215 -6.51 -0.95 -33.65
C VAL A 215 -5.47 -1.05 -34.79
N ILE A 216 -4.42 -0.22 -34.77
CA ILE A 216 -3.32 -0.24 -35.75
C ILE A 216 -2.03 -0.87 -35.18
N GLY A 217 -2.15 -1.63 -34.08
CA GLY A 217 -1.01 -2.14 -33.32
C GLY A 217 -0.56 -1.18 -32.22
N PRO A 218 0.44 -1.53 -31.40
CA PRO A 218 0.84 -0.70 -30.26
C PRO A 218 1.38 0.67 -30.70
N VAL A 219 0.89 1.74 -30.09
CA VAL A 219 1.30 3.14 -30.36
C VAL A 219 1.88 3.79 -29.10
N PRO A 220 2.79 4.78 -29.20
CA PRO A 220 3.16 5.60 -28.05
C PRO A 220 1.94 6.35 -27.52
N GLY A 221 1.76 6.36 -26.21
CA GLY A 221 0.66 7.08 -25.58
C GLY A 221 0.83 7.25 -24.07
N ILE A 222 -0.13 7.98 -23.51
CA ILE A 222 -0.22 8.40 -22.13
C ILE A 222 -1.36 7.67 -21.45
N LYS A 223 -1.06 7.13 -20.26
CA LYS A 223 -2.05 6.73 -19.25
C LYS A 223 -2.06 7.78 -18.14
N LEU A 224 -3.24 8.06 -17.63
CA LEU A 224 -3.44 8.94 -16.47
C LEU A 224 -3.76 8.08 -15.26
N GLU A 225 -3.12 8.37 -14.14
CA GLU A 225 -3.33 7.66 -12.87
C GLU A 225 -3.54 8.67 -11.74
N LEU A 226 -4.48 8.39 -10.86
CA LEU A 226 -4.60 9.06 -9.57
C LEU A 226 -3.78 8.31 -8.53
N PHE A 227 -3.09 9.04 -7.66
CA PHE A 227 -2.44 8.44 -6.50
C PHE A 227 -3.24 8.65 -5.23
N ILE A 228 -3.36 7.60 -4.42
CA ILE A 228 -4.13 7.59 -3.18
C ILE A 228 -3.67 8.71 -2.23
N PHE A 229 -2.35 8.92 -2.14
CA PHE A 229 -1.75 9.87 -1.22
C PHE A 229 -1.85 11.34 -1.66
N ASP A 230 -2.26 11.64 -2.89
CA ASP A 230 -2.42 13.04 -3.36
C ASP A 230 -3.55 13.78 -2.62
N THR A 231 -4.41 13.05 -1.92
CA THR A 231 -5.50 13.61 -1.12
C THR A 231 -5.09 13.90 0.33
N PHE A 232 -3.91 13.44 0.79
CA PHE A 232 -3.49 13.61 2.19
C PHE A 232 -3.38 15.08 2.63
N PRO A 233 -2.99 16.04 1.77
CA PRO A 233 -3.07 17.47 2.11
C PRO A 233 -4.46 17.94 2.57
N LEU A 234 -5.54 17.27 2.15
CA LEU A 234 -6.92 17.59 2.57
C LEU A 234 -7.20 17.23 4.04
N ALA A 235 -6.37 16.38 4.66
CA ALA A 235 -6.47 16.06 6.09
C ALA A 235 -5.80 17.11 6.99
N GLY A 236 -5.02 18.04 6.43
CA GLY A 236 -4.35 19.08 7.20
C GLY A 236 -3.46 18.53 8.31
N ASP A 237 -3.64 19.02 9.53
CA ASP A 237 -2.91 18.60 10.74
C ASP A 237 -3.35 17.24 11.30
N LYS A 238 -4.42 16.64 10.75
CA LYS A 238 -4.92 15.32 11.14
C LYS A 238 -4.31 14.17 10.36
N THR A 239 -3.06 14.33 9.94
CA THR A 239 -2.27 13.25 9.34
C THR A 239 -1.23 12.73 10.32
N ALA A 240 -1.23 11.41 10.57
CA ALA A 240 -0.29 10.76 11.47
C ALA A 240 0.68 9.85 10.69
N LEU A 241 1.99 9.98 10.94
CA LEU A 241 3.00 9.05 10.43
C LEU A 241 3.52 8.18 11.56
N VAL A 242 3.52 6.87 11.35
CA VAL A 242 4.02 5.88 12.32
C VAL A 242 5.16 5.11 11.70
N GLN A 243 6.38 5.33 12.20
CA GLN A 243 7.54 4.59 11.73
C GLN A 243 7.52 3.15 12.29
N VAL A 244 7.66 2.17 11.41
CA VAL A 244 7.71 0.73 11.74
C VAL A 244 9.06 0.12 11.35
N ASP A 245 9.37 -1.08 11.87
CA ASP A 245 10.57 -1.82 11.45
C ASP A 245 10.32 -2.45 10.08
N ARG A 246 11.15 -2.08 9.09
CA ARG A 246 11.11 -2.63 7.74
C ARG A 246 11.11 -4.17 7.74
N ARG A 247 11.89 -4.79 8.63
CA ARG A 247 12.04 -6.25 8.69
C ARG A 247 10.78 -6.96 9.20
N GLU A 248 9.86 -6.23 9.83
CA GLU A 248 8.60 -6.76 10.35
C GLU A 248 7.39 -6.40 9.47
N ASP A 249 7.46 -5.29 8.75
CA ASP A 249 6.28 -4.71 8.09
C ASP A 249 6.42 -4.52 6.57
N PHE A 250 7.60 -4.70 5.96
CA PHE A 250 7.79 -4.37 4.54
C PHE A 250 8.71 -5.34 3.76
N ALA A 251 8.08 -6.17 2.93
CA ALA A 251 8.74 -6.98 1.91
C ALA A 251 7.88 -7.04 0.63
N PRO A 252 8.01 -6.06 -0.27
CA PRO A 252 7.19 -5.98 -1.47
C PRO A 252 7.62 -6.99 -2.55
N VAL A 253 6.66 -7.39 -3.39
CA VAL A 253 6.88 -8.23 -4.58
C VAL A 253 6.54 -7.42 -5.83
N LYS A 254 7.56 -6.83 -6.45
CA LYS A 254 7.45 -5.98 -7.65
C LYS A 254 8.14 -6.57 -8.89
N ASN A 255 9.13 -7.44 -8.67
CA ASN A 255 9.98 -8.00 -9.71
C ASN A 255 9.77 -9.52 -9.84
N ALA A 256 10.16 -10.07 -10.99
CA ALA A 256 10.03 -11.49 -11.27
C ALA A 256 10.90 -12.36 -10.34
N PRO A 257 10.55 -13.66 -10.16
CA PRO A 257 11.39 -14.63 -9.47
C PRO A 257 12.85 -14.59 -9.92
N GLY A 258 13.78 -14.74 -8.98
CA GLY A 258 15.22 -14.65 -9.21
C GLY A 258 15.80 -13.24 -9.21
N SER A 259 14.98 -12.18 -9.19
CA SER A 259 15.48 -10.81 -9.02
C SER A 259 16.03 -10.61 -7.61
N ALA A 260 17.13 -9.87 -7.50
CA ALA A 260 17.85 -9.64 -6.24
C ALA A 260 17.12 -8.71 -5.25
N ILE A 261 16.12 -7.96 -5.73
CA ILE A 261 15.31 -7.00 -4.95
C ILE A 261 13.83 -7.21 -5.25
N ASP A 262 12.99 -6.99 -4.25
CA ASP A 262 11.52 -6.98 -4.30
C ASP A 262 10.92 -8.10 -5.16
N SER A 263 11.35 -9.33 -4.96
CA SER A 263 10.93 -10.52 -5.70
C SER A 263 10.25 -11.54 -4.78
N PRO A 264 9.58 -12.57 -5.33
CA PRO A 264 9.03 -13.66 -4.51
C PRO A 264 10.08 -14.31 -3.62
N ASN A 265 11.35 -14.39 -4.08
CA ASN A 265 12.44 -14.98 -3.31
C ASN A 265 12.85 -14.09 -2.13
N THR A 266 12.96 -12.77 -2.32
CA THR A 266 13.32 -11.84 -1.24
C THR A 266 12.18 -11.73 -0.22
N ALA A 267 10.93 -11.70 -0.68
CA ALA A 267 9.74 -11.69 0.18
C ALA A 267 9.64 -12.95 1.05
N ARG A 268 9.80 -14.14 0.44
CA ARG A 268 9.84 -15.41 1.18
C ARG A 268 10.96 -15.44 2.22
N SER A 269 12.17 -15.00 1.84
CA SER A 269 13.31 -14.96 2.76
C SER A 269 13.07 -14.03 3.94
N ALA A 270 12.49 -12.85 3.69
CA ALA A 270 12.14 -11.88 4.74
C ALA A 270 11.11 -12.46 5.72
N LEU A 271 10.04 -13.09 5.21
CA LEU A 271 9.02 -13.75 6.03
C LEU A 271 9.60 -14.86 6.92
N LEU A 272 10.37 -15.77 6.34
CA LEU A 272 10.96 -16.89 7.08
C LEU A 272 12.01 -16.42 8.10
N SER A 273 12.73 -15.34 7.79
CA SER A 273 13.69 -14.72 8.71
C SER A 273 12.98 -14.08 9.90
N LEU A 274 11.87 -13.38 9.65
CA LEU A 274 11.03 -12.78 10.69
C LEU A 274 10.48 -13.85 11.63
N HIS A 275 9.87 -14.90 11.08
CA HIS A 275 9.32 -16.01 11.83
C HIS A 275 10.39 -16.79 12.61
N ALA A 276 11.57 -17.02 12.03
CA ALA A 276 12.69 -17.60 12.77
C ALA A 276 13.15 -16.70 13.93
N GLY A 277 13.08 -15.38 13.75
CA GLY A 277 13.28 -14.41 14.83
C GLY A 277 12.27 -14.59 15.97
N TRP A 278 10.97 -14.70 15.64
CA TRP A 278 9.92 -14.93 16.62
C TRP A 278 10.13 -16.22 17.42
N VAL A 279 10.42 -17.33 16.73
CA VAL A 279 10.65 -18.64 17.35
C VAL A 279 11.88 -18.62 18.26
N ARG A 280 12.96 -17.95 17.86
CA ARG A 280 14.14 -17.76 18.72
C ARG A 280 13.84 -16.90 19.95
N ASN A 281 13.10 -15.81 19.78
CA ASN A 281 12.69 -14.93 20.88
C ASN A 281 11.81 -15.67 21.90
N ALA A 282 11.02 -16.64 21.44
CA ALA A 282 10.19 -17.51 22.28
C ALA A 282 10.97 -18.69 22.94
N GLY A 283 12.30 -18.71 22.83
CA GLY A 283 13.16 -19.64 23.57
C GLY A 283 13.44 -20.98 22.87
N ALA A 284 13.23 -21.06 21.56
CA ALA A 284 13.64 -22.21 20.75
C ALA A 284 14.92 -21.95 19.96
N GLU A 285 15.52 -23.01 19.45
CA GLU A 285 16.62 -22.95 18.48
C GLU A 285 16.08 -23.16 17.05
N VAL A 286 16.58 -22.39 16.09
CA VAL A 286 16.28 -22.59 14.66
C VAL A 286 17.59 -22.80 13.92
N THR A 287 17.83 -24.05 13.52
CA THR A 287 19.01 -24.51 12.77
C THR A 287 18.73 -24.69 11.29
N CYS A 288 17.50 -24.42 10.83
CA CYS A 288 17.17 -24.41 9.41
C CYS A 288 17.72 -23.13 8.76
N ASP A 289 18.62 -23.26 7.80
CA ASP A 289 19.24 -22.11 7.10
C ASP A 289 18.22 -21.24 6.37
N GLU A 290 17.14 -21.84 5.86
CA GLU A 290 16.04 -21.10 5.20
C GLU A 290 15.14 -20.36 6.18
N GLY A 291 15.18 -20.68 7.47
CA GLY A 291 14.24 -20.21 8.49
C GLY A 291 13.07 -21.18 8.72
N VAL A 292 11.99 -20.67 9.31
CA VAL A 292 10.80 -21.45 9.67
C VAL A 292 9.55 -20.64 9.34
N GLU A 293 8.45 -21.30 9.01
CA GLU A 293 7.18 -20.64 8.75
C GLU A 293 6.24 -20.79 9.96
N VAL A 294 5.64 -19.67 10.38
CA VAL A 294 4.60 -19.61 11.42
C VAL A 294 3.31 -19.11 10.76
N SER A 295 2.24 -19.89 10.90
CA SER A 295 0.92 -19.52 10.40
C SER A 295 0.36 -18.32 11.20
N PRO A 296 -0.30 -17.35 10.54
CA PRO A 296 -1.00 -16.26 11.23
C PRO A 296 -2.09 -16.72 12.21
N LEU A 297 -2.57 -17.97 12.08
CA LEU A 297 -3.52 -18.58 13.02
C LEU A 297 -2.86 -19.04 14.34
N VAL A 298 -1.54 -19.20 14.33
CA VAL A 298 -0.74 -19.56 15.51
C VAL A 298 -0.23 -18.30 16.20
N SER A 299 0.28 -17.36 15.43
CA SER A 299 0.80 -16.09 15.95
C SER A 299 0.68 -14.99 14.89
N TYR A 300 0.10 -13.85 15.27
CA TYR A 300 -0.04 -12.70 14.37
C TYR A 300 1.27 -11.91 14.22
N ALA A 301 2.06 -11.85 15.30
CA ALA A 301 3.23 -10.98 15.39
C ALA A 301 4.37 -11.54 16.26
N GLY A 302 4.37 -12.86 16.48
CA GLY A 302 5.35 -13.55 17.32
C GLY A 302 4.88 -13.79 18.76
N GLU A 303 3.73 -13.28 19.17
CA GLU A 303 3.14 -13.56 20.48
C GLU A 303 2.65 -15.02 20.63
N GLY A 304 2.64 -15.52 21.87
CA GLY A 304 2.02 -16.81 22.21
C GLY A 304 2.85 -18.06 21.86
N LEU A 305 4.00 -17.87 21.21
CA LEU A 305 4.84 -18.96 20.73
C LEU A 305 5.56 -19.72 21.84
N GLU A 306 5.82 -19.10 23.00
CA GLU A 306 6.58 -19.73 24.10
C GLU A 306 5.95 -21.05 24.54
N SER A 307 4.62 -21.11 24.59
CA SER A 307 3.87 -22.31 24.97
C SER A 307 4.03 -23.47 23.98
N ILE A 308 4.43 -23.18 22.74
CA ILE A 308 4.56 -24.12 21.64
C ILE A 308 6.03 -24.51 21.47
N VAL A 309 6.96 -23.54 21.55
CA VAL A 309 8.31 -23.72 21.02
C VAL A 309 9.40 -23.85 22.07
N LEU A 310 9.16 -23.42 23.31
CA LEU A 310 10.21 -23.29 24.33
C LEU A 310 11.06 -24.56 24.48
N GLY A 311 12.38 -24.40 24.34
CA GLY A 311 13.36 -25.49 24.50
C GLY A 311 13.41 -26.50 23.35
N LYS A 312 12.70 -26.26 22.23
CA LYS A 312 12.75 -27.10 21.03
C LYS A 312 13.81 -26.61 20.04
N THR A 313 14.18 -27.48 19.10
CA THR A 313 15.06 -27.17 17.97
C THR A 313 14.34 -27.47 16.66
N TYR A 314 14.30 -26.49 15.75
CA TYR A 314 13.69 -26.63 14.43
C TYR A 314 14.75 -26.61 13.32
N ASN A 315 14.79 -27.68 12.54
CA ASN A 315 15.72 -27.87 11.42
C ASN A 315 15.02 -27.93 10.05
N ASN A 316 13.70 -27.74 10.01
CA ASN A 316 12.89 -27.73 8.80
C ASN A 316 12.09 -26.44 8.70
N LEU A 317 11.82 -26.01 7.46
CA LEU A 317 11.04 -24.82 7.17
C LEU A 317 9.58 -24.94 7.58
N PHE A 318 8.96 -26.08 7.25
CA PHE A 318 7.55 -26.34 7.52
C PHE A 318 7.41 -27.31 8.69
N VAL A 319 6.78 -26.86 9.76
CA VAL A 319 6.63 -27.64 10.99
C VAL A 319 5.18 -27.60 11.43
N LEU A 320 4.55 -28.78 11.56
CA LEU A 320 3.09 -28.89 11.72
C LEU A 320 2.53 -28.09 12.91
N GLU A 321 3.23 -28.07 14.06
CA GLU A 321 2.78 -27.34 15.25
C GLU A 321 2.82 -25.81 15.12
N LEU A 322 3.48 -25.29 14.09
CA LEU A 322 3.51 -23.86 13.76
C LEU A 322 2.49 -23.49 12.68
N GLN A 323 1.66 -24.45 12.22
CA GLN A 323 0.80 -24.27 11.05
C GLN A 323 -0.69 -24.28 11.38
N GLN A 324 -1.04 -24.80 12.55
CA GLN A 324 -2.40 -24.84 13.06
C GLN A 324 -2.37 -24.49 14.55
N PRO A 325 -3.36 -23.74 15.08
CA PRO A 325 -3.47 -23.54 16.51
C PRO A 325 -3.63 -24.88 17.22
N SER A 326 -3.03 -25.03 18.40
CA SER A 326 -3.24 -26.21 19.25
C SER A 326 -4.74 -26.33 19.57
N PRO A 327 -5.35 -27.52 19.41
CA PRO A 327 -6.76 -27.75 19.71
C PRO A 327 -7.11 -27.57 21.19
#